data_AF-A0A822WQR7-F1
#
_entry.id   AF-A0A822WQR7-F1
#
_cell.length_a   1.000
_cell.length_b   1.000
_cell.length_c   1.000
_cell.angle_alpha   90.00
_cell.angle_beta   90.00
_cell.angle_gamma   90.00
#
_symmetry.space_group_name_H-M   'P 1'
#
loop_
_entity.id
_entity.type
_entity.pdbx_description
1 polymer ?
#
loop_
_entity_poly.entity_id
_entity_poly.type
_entity_poly.pdbx_seq_one_letter_code
_entity_poly.pdbx_strand_id
1 'polypeptide(L)'
;MPELRSQKYRLAATTQGPLYPPAEVMDGKGNFVVVGMVPGDNGLQWRSVIVSPDSPLPAFGEVAPYNILCDLEKMPQDVLKDIILHTLPLPIPMNNYRMIFAPEQRPQANNEIRPGLPLHEGYIADYRSSDGKREIGPVTLAAWLEAEGTFEVTLSEDKKRARFTFSFRSLVPDSVYTVMSLRENDLASEDPSRPGPLGIPNVFITDSEGNAEYWAELTDPFPAPARKGNRIINVVVLYMSSRQSYGGAIGFYGLGGDIHAHLKLKGRSFDEFTTIE
;
A
#
# COMPACT_ATOMS: atom_id res chain seq x y z
N MET A 1 -9.45 -25.49 -23.16
CA MET A 1 -8.18 -24.76 -22.94
C MET A 1 -7.51 -25.38 -21.74
N PRO A 2 -6.17 -25.57 -21.72
CA PRO A 2 -5.49 -26.01 -20.51
C PRO A 2 -5.81 -25.01 -19.40
N GLU A 3 -6.28 -25.48 -18.25
CA GLU A 3 -6.57 -24.60 -17.12
C GLU A 3 -5.28 -23.97 -16.61
N LEU A 4 -5.24 -22.64 -16.57
CA LEU A 4 -4.08 -21.89 -16.09
C LEU A 4 -3.89 -22.17 -14.59
N ARG A 5 -2.79 -22.85 -14.23
CA ARG A 5 -2.47 -23.17 -12.83
C ARG A 5 -1.55 -22.16 -12.17
N SER A 6 -0.77 -21.42 -12.95
CA SER A 6 0.01 -20.31 -12.43
C SER A 6 0.12 -19.15 -13.40
N GLN A 7 0.34 -17.96 -12.85
CA GLN A 7 0.53 -16.73 -13.60
C GLN A 7 1.52 -15.82 -12.88
N LYS A 8 2.37 -15.15 -13.66
CA LYS A 8 3.31 -14.14 -13.16
C LYS A 8 2.78 -12.74 -13.39
N TYR A 9 3.03 -11.87 -12.41
CA TYR A 9 2.64 -10.48 -12.43
C TYR A 9 3.83 -9.59 -12.07
N ARG A 10 3.77 -8.34 -12.53
CA ARG A 10 4.71 -7.27 -12.17
C ARG A 10 3.96 -6.16 -11.46
N LEU A 11 4.48 -5.76 -10.31
CA LEU A 11 3.98 -4.63 -9.54
C LEU A 11 4.56 -3.32 -10.09
N ALA A 12 3.82 -2.23 -9.90
CA ALA A 12 4.27 -0.88 -10.20
C ALA A 12 4.55 -0.12 -8.90
N ALA A 13 5.62 0.69 -8.90
CA ALA A 13 5.86 1.69 -7.88
C ALA A 13 4.66 2.62 -7.75
N THR A 14 4.25 2.88 -6.53
CA THR A 14 3.09 3.70 -6.20
C THR A 14 3.33 4.41 -4.89
N THR A 15 2.54 5.44 -4.61
CA THR A 15 2.40 6.05 -3.29
C THR A 15 0.95 6.01 -2.81
N GLN A 16 0.09 5.27 -3.49
CA GLN A 16 -1.37 5.35 -3.35
C GLN A 16 -2.00 3.97 -3.19
N GLY A 17 -2.60 3.71 -2.03
CA GLY A 17 -3.55 2.62 -1.81
C GLY A 17 -4.91 2.93 -2.47
N PRO A 18 -5.88 3.52 -1.74
CA PRO A 18 -7.14 4.03 -2.27
C PRO A 18 -6.97 5.41 -2.91
N LEU A 19 -8.04 5.93 -3.52
CA LEU A 19 -8.05 7.29 -4.10
C LEU A 19 -8.01 8.42 -3.05
N TYR A 20 -8.34 8.14 -1.80
CA TYR A 20 -8.41 9.14 -0.73
C TYR A 20 -7.82 8.56 0.57
N PRO A 21 -6.83 9.22 1.19
CA PRO A 21 -6.15 10.44 0.69
C PRO A 21 -5.49 10.21 -0.69
N PRO A 22 -5.18 11.26 -1.46
CA PRO A 22 -4.61 11.10 -2.81
C PRO A 22 -3.34 10.28 -2.85
N ALA A 23 -2.56 10.32 -1.78
CA ALA A 23 -1.39 9.49 -1.55
C ALA A 23 -1.21 9.21 -0.05
N GLU A 24 -0.46 8.17 0.26
CA GLU A 24 -0.05 7.75 1.60
C GLU A 24 1.24 8.44 2.05
N VAL A 25 1.72 9.43 1.30
CA VAL A 25 2.91 10.21 1.63
C VAL A 25 2.75 11.66 1.18
N MET A 26 3.49 12.55 1.84
CA MET A 26 3.63 13.96 1.47
C MET A 26 5.10 14.31 1.18
N ASP A 27 5.31 15.43 0.50
CA ASP A 27 6.61 16.10 0.47
C ASP A 27 6.85 16.89 1.78
N GLY A 28 8.06 17.44 1.94
CA GLY A 28 8.39 18.28 3.11
C GLY A 28 7.63 19.61 3.18
N LYS A 29 6.76 19.93 2.21
CA LYS A 29 5.91 21.12 2.18
C LYS A 29 4.44 20.78 2.50
N GLY A 30 4.12 19.52 2.74
CA GLY A 30 2.76 19.06 3.04
C GLY A 30 1.87 18.84 1.81
N ASN A 31 2.45 18.73 0.61
CA ASN A 31 1.70 18.34 -0.59
C ASN A 31 1.70 16.83 -0.76
N PHE A 32 0.59 16.26 -1.22
CA PHE A 32 0.52 14.83 -1.54
C PHE A 32 1.38 14.52 -2.76
N VAL A 33 2.22 13.50 -2.64
CA VAL A 33 3.04 13.00 -3.77
C VAL A 33 2.33 11.78 -4.33
N VAL A 34 1.56 11.95 -5.41
CA VAL A 34 0.70 10.90 -5.97
C VAL A 34 1.40 10.21 -7.12
N VAL A 35 1.57 8.89 -7.00
CA VAL A 35 1.96 7.99 -8.08
C VAL A 35 0.96 6.84 -8.06
N GLY A 36 -0.05 6.94 -8.93
CA GLY A 36 -1.23 6.09 -8.85
C GLY A 36 -2.36 6.61 -9.72
N MET A 37 -3.59 6.26 -9.39
CA MET A 37 -4.78 6.69 -10.11
C MET A 37 -5.13 8.14 -9.77
N VAL A 38 -5.21 8.97 -10.81
CA VAL A 38 -5.57 10.39 -10.73
C VAL A 38 -6.88 10.59 -11.51
N PRO A 39 -7.92 11.19 -10.90
CA PRO A 39 -9.12 11.58 -11.61
C PRO A 39 -8.81 12.63 -12.69
N GLY A 40 -9.31 12.40 -13.91
CA GLY A 40 -9.28 13.36 -15.01
C GLY A 40 -10.57 13.31 -15.83
N ASP A 41 -10.63 14.13 -16.88
CA ASP A 41 -11.85 14.30 -17.71
C ASP A 41 -12.34 12.98 -18.33
N ASN A 42 -11.42 12.04 -18.59
CA ASN A 42 -11.71 10.73 -19.19
C ASN A 42 -11.73 9.59 -18.14
N GLY A 43 -11.98 9.92 -16.87
CA GLY A 43 -11.95 8.97 -15.76
C GLY A 43 -10.59 8.87 -15.09
N LEU A 44 -10.35 7.77 -14.39
CA LEU A 44 -9.11 7.53 -13.63
C LEU A 44 -7.97 7.16 -14.56
N GLN A 45 -6.81 7.80 -14.38
CA GLN A 45 -5.59 7.52 -15.14
C GLN A 45 -4.39 7.34 -14.22
N TRP A 46 -3.53 6.37 -14.51
CA TRP A 46 -2.29 6.18 -13.75
C TRP A 46 -1.28 7.28 -14.09
N ARG A 47 -0.99 8.17 -13.14
CA ARG A 47 -0.13 9.36 -13.33
C ARG A 47 0.74 9.60 -12.09
N SER A 48 1.76 10.45 -12.29
CA SER A 48 2.66 10.91 -11.23
C SER A 48 2.58 12.43 -11.09
N VAL A 49 2.01 12.93 -10.00
CA VAL A 49 1.69 14.35 -9.78
C VAL A 49 1.88 14.77 -8.33
N ILE A 50 2.13 16.06 -8.09
CA ILE A 50 1.99 16.67 -6.78
C ILE A 50 0.58 17.27 -6.66
N VAL A 51 -0.10 16.96 -5.56
CA VAL A 51 -1.48 17.37 -5.29
C VAL A 51 -1.54 18.23 -4.03
N SER A 52 -2.26 19.34 -4.13
CA SER A 52 -2.50 20.25 -3.00
C SER A 52 -3.31 19.55 -1.89
N PRO A 53 -2.99 19.81 -0.60
CA PRO A 53 -3.80 19.36 0.53
C PRO A 53 -5.18 20.03 0.59
N ASP A 54 -5.44 21.05 -0.23
CA ASP A 54 -6.72 21.74 -0.35
C ASP A 54 -7.59 21.17 -1.48
N SER A 55 -7.34 19.93 -1.90
CA SER A 55 -8.20 19.25 -2.89
C SER A 55 -9.58 18.92 -2.31
N PRO A 56 -10.63 18.83 -3.13
CA PRO A 56 -11.95 18.42 -2.64
C PRO A 56 -11.92 16.99 -2.10
N LEU A 57 -12.57 16.78 -0.95
CA LEU A 57 -12.80 15.47 -0.35
C LEU A 57 -14.26 15.06 -0.59
N PRO A 58 -14.53 14.15 -1.54
CA PRO A 58 -15.89 13.66 -1.78
C PRO A 58 -16.29 12.64 -0.72
N ALA A 59 -17.57 12.24 -0.73
CA ALA A 59 -18.04 11.14 0.11
C ALA A 59 -17.30 9.83 -0.24
N PHE A 60 -17.32 8.87 0.69
CA PHE A 60 -16.71 7.57 0.42
C PHE A 60 -17.39 6.86 -0.75
N GLY A 61 -16.60 6.34 -1.69
CA GLY A 61 -17.08 5.74 -2.94
C GLY A 61 -17.30 6.73 -4.09
N GLU A 62 -17.24 8.03 -3.83
CA GLU A 62 -17.30 9.07 -4.85
C GLU A 62 -15.89 9.53 -5.29
N VAL A 63 -15.83 10.21 -6.44
CA VAL A 63 -14.58 10.72 -7.03
C VAL A 63 -14.75 12.19 -7.40
N ALA A 64 -13.78 13.00 -6.99
CA ALA A 64 -13.67 14.42 -7.32
C ALA A 64 -12.27 14.73 -7.89
N PRO A 65 -12.14 15.72 -8.79
CA PRO A 65 -10.84 16.11 -9.35
C PRO A 65 -9.89 16.62 -8.27
N TYR A 66 -8.60 16.23 -8.37
CA TYR A 66 -7.56 16.77 -7.50
C TYR A 66 -7.11 18.16 -7.94
N ASN A 67 -6.69 18.99 -6.98
CA ASN A 67 -5.99 20.24 -7.24
C ASN A 67 -4.51 19.92 -7.51
N ILE A 68 -4.19 19.60 -8.77
CA ILE A 68 -2.83 19.23 -9.21
C ILE A 68 -1.95 20.48 -9.28
N LEU A 69 -0.83 20.46 -8.57
CA LEU A 69 0.15 21.55 -8.56
C LEU A 69 1.18 21.39 -9.68
N CYS A 70 1.61 20.15 -9.96
CA CYS A 70 2.55 19.85 -11.03
C CYS A 70 2.58 18.36 -11.40
N ASP A 71 3.04 18.06 -12.61
CA ASP A 71 3.36 16.70 -13.06
C ASP A 71 4.81 16.36 -12.71
N LEU A 72 5.02 15.20 -12.06
CA LEU A 72 6.35 14.72 -11.69
C LEU A 72 7.17 14.29 -12.92
N GLU A 73 6.51 13.80 -13.97
CA GLU A 73 7.16 13.39 -15.22
C GLU A 73 7.85 14.57 -15.96
N LYS A 74 7.44 15.80 -15.65
CA LYS A 74 8.02 17.02 -16.22
C LYS A 74 9.18 17.56 -15.38
N MET A 75 9.46 16.97 -14.22
CA MET A 75 10.54 17.41 -13.34
C MET A 75 11.88 16.79 -13.74
N PRO A 76 12.99 17.52 -13.60
CA PRO A 76 14.33 16.94 -13.69
C PRO A 76 14.54 15.85 -12.63
N GLN A 77 15.27 14.80 -12.96
CA GLN A 77 15.55 13.68 -12.04
C GLN A 77 16.22 14.13 -10.74
N ASP A 78 17.08 15.14 -10.78
CA ASP A 78 17.74 15.65 -9.57
C ASP A 78 16.74 16.29 -8.59
N VAL A 79 15.65 16.88 -9.09
CA VAL A 79 14.57 17.41 -8.24
C VAL A 79 13.84 16.27 -7.51
N LEU A 80 13.66 15.11 -8.15
CA LEU A 80 13.02 13.96 -7.51
C LEU A 80 13.87 13.38 -6.37
N LYS A 81 15.19 13.52 -6.44
CA LYS A 81 16.11 13.10 -5.37
C LYS A 81 16.02 14.02 -4.15
N ASP A 82 15.66 15.28 -4.36
CA ASP A 82 15.50 16.26 -3.27
C ASP A 82 14.13 16.16 -2.57
N ILE A 83 13.15 15.47 -3.17
CA ILE A 83 11.84 15.25 -2.56
C ILE A 83 11.94 14.09 -1.55
N ILE A 84 12.10 14.42 -0.28
CA ILE A 84 11.99 13.47 0.83
C ILE A 84 10.52 13.18 1.12
N LEU A 85 10.18 11.89 1.16
CA LEU A 85 8.83 11.42 1.48
C LEU A 85 8.58 11.45 2.99
N HIS A 86 7.39 11.91 3.36
CA HIS A 86 6.93 12.05 4.73
C HIS A 86 5.67 11.23 4.96
N THR A 87 5.45 10.80 6.20
CA THR A 87 4.16 10.30 6.67
C THR A 87 3.11 11.40 6.57
N LEU A 88 1.83 11.01 6.53
CA LEU A 88 0.74 11.94 6.74
C LEU A 88 0.65 12.32 8.23
N PRO A 89 0.23 13.55 8.56
CA PRO A 89 -0.12 13.88 9.94
C PRO A 89 -1.38 13.12 10.38
N LEU A 90 -1.61 13.02 11.69
CA LEU A 90 -2.86 12.52 12.26
C LEU A 90 -3.69 13.66 12.86
N PRO A 91 -5.02 13.68 12.66
CA PRO A 91 -5.79 12.74 11.82
C PRO A 91 -5.44 12.86 10.33
N ILE A 92 -5.56 11.76 9.59
CA ILE A 92 -5.15 11.71 8.17
C ILE A 92 -5.93 12.77 7.36
N PRO A 93 -5.24 13.72 6.71
CA PRO A 93 -5.88 14.74 5.89
C PRO A 93 -6.53 14.12 4.66
N MET A 94 -7.68 14.67 4.23
CA MET A 94 -8.41 14.20 3.05
C MET A 94 -8.74 12.70 3.05
N ASN A 95 -8.98 12.13 4.23
CA ASN A 95 -9.35 10.73 4.38
C ASN A 95 -10.88 10.57 4.45
N ASN A 96 -11.48 10.01 3.40
CA ASN A 96 -12.86 9.52 3.42
C ASN A 96 -12.95 8.02 3.73
N TYR A 97 -11.82 7.34 3.95
CA TYR A 97 -11.72 5.94 4.35
C TYR A 97 -11.35 5.82 5.83
N ARG A 98 -12.33 6.03 6.72
CA ARG A 98 -12.12 6.15 8.18
C ARG A 98 -12.04 4.82 8.94
N MET A 99 -11.61 3.76 8.28
CA MET A 99 -11.53 2.43 8.85
C MET A 99 -10.43 2.31 9.91
N ILE A 100 -10.71 1.59 11.00
CA ILE A 100 -9.71 1.23 12.01
C ILE A 100 -9.11 -0.12 11.63
N PHE A 101 -7.81 -0.16 11.35
CA PHE A 101 -7.15 -1.38 10.87
C PHE A 101 -6.83 -2.40 11.96
N ALA A 102 -6.54 -1.96 13.19
CA ALA A 102 -6.23 -2.83 14.32
C ALA A 102 -7.15 -2.54 15.53
N PRO A 103 -8.47 -2.71 15.42
CA PRO A 103 -9.42 -2.31 16.47
C PRO A 103 -9.21 -3.04 17.80
N GLU A 104 -8.70 -4.27 17.77
CA GLU A 104 -8.38 -5.03 18.99
C GLU A 104 -7.13 -4.51 19.70
N GLN A 105 -6.17 -3.98 18.95
CA GLN A 105 -4.87 -3.52 19.48
C GLN A 105 -4.90 -2.02 19.81
N ARG A 106 -5.59 -1.22 18.98
CA ARG A 106 -5.62 0.24 19.06
C ARG A 106 -6.99 0.82 18.66
N PRO A 107 -8.04 0.63 19.47
CA PRO A 107 -9.42 1.02 19.14
C PRO A 107 -9.64 2.53 18.98
N GLN A 108 -8.72 3.36 19.48
CA GLN A 108 -8.84 4.82 19.46
C GLN A 108 -7.85 5.49 18.49
N ALA A 109 -7.29 4.74 17.53
CA ALA A 109 -6.25 5.25 16.61
C ALA A 109 -6.64 6.54 15.86
N ASN A 110 -7.93 6.69 15.51
CA ASN A 110 -8.45 7.87 14.81
C ASN A 110 -8.50 9.15 15.67
N ASN A 111 -8.29 9.06 16.98
CA ASN A 111 -8.29 10.21 17.89
C ASN A 111 -6.90 10.76 18.18
N GLU A 112 -5.85 10.09 17.69
CA GLU A 112 -4.47 10.52 17.91
C GLU A 112 -4.09 11.71 17.02
N ILE A 113 -3.24 12.56 17.58
CA ILE A 113 -2.75 13.76 16.92
C ILE A 113 -1.23 13.69 16.89
N ARG A 114 -0.65 13.76 15.69
CA ARG A 114 0.80 13.84 15.50
C ARG A 114 1.13 14.55 14.20
N PRO A 115 2.25 15.30 14.14
CA PRO A 115 2.72 15.87 12.88
C PRO A 115 3.20 14.76 11.92
N GLY A 116 3.34 15.09 10.64
CA GLY A 116 4.05 14.23 9.70
C GLY A 116 5.55 14.23 10.00
N LEU A 117 6.22 13.10 9.71
CA LEU A 117 7.67 12.96 9.82
C LEU A 117 8.27 12.38 8.54
N PRO A 118 9.56 12.63 8.24
CA PRO A 118 10.24 11.90 7.19
C PRO A 118 10.14 10.39 7.40
N LEU A 119 9.92 9.62 6.32
CA LEU A 119 9.69 8.17 6.39
C LEU A 119 10.85 7.37 7.01
N HIS A 120 12.08 7.90 6.92
CA HIS A 120 13.28 7.29 7.47
C HIS A 120 13.39 7.45 9.00
N GLU A 121 12.75 8.48 9.55
CA GLU A 121 12.68 8.71 10.98
C GLU A 121 11.54 7.89 11.59
N GLY A 122 10.31 8.10 11.11
CA GLY A 122 9.11 7.35 11.50
C GLY A 122 8.77 7.41 13.00
N TYR A 123 7.54 7.02 13.35
CA TYR A 123 7.13 6.89 14.75
C TYR A 123 7.29 5.45 15.23
N ILE A 124 8.29 5.20 16.07
CA ILE A 124 8.53 3.89 16.67
C ILE A 124 8.04 3.91 18.12
N ALA A 125 6.96 3.19 18.41
CA ALA A 125 6.46 3.03 19.77
C ALA A 125 7.48 2.29 20.66
N ASP A 126 7.58 2.69 21.93
CA ASP A 126 8.47 2.10 22.95
C ASP A 126 9.96 2.08 22.60
N TYR A 127 10.41 2.97 21.69
CA TYR A 127 11.80 3.07 21.29
C TYR A 127 12.71 3.57 22.43
N ARG A 128 13.81 2.85 22.66
CA ARG A 128 14.95 3.30 23.47
C ARG A 128 16.22 3.27 22.64
N SER A 129 17.08 4.28 22.80
CA SER A 129 18.33 4.37 22.03
C SER A 129 19.25 3.16 22.18
N SER A 130 19.21 2.48 23.33
CA SER A 130 19.99 1.26 23.59
C SER A 130 19.53 0.03 22.80
N ASP A 131 18.33 0.06 22.22
CA ASP A 131 17.77 -1.10 21.51
C ASP A 131 18.29 -1.23 20.06
N GLY A 132 19.15 -0.31 19.61
CA GLY A 132 19.89 -0.45 18.36
C GLY A 132 19.03 -0.30 17.10
N LYS A 133 18.38 0.86 16.94
CA LYS A 133 17.63 1.21 15.72
C LYS A 133 18.57 1.13 14.49
N ARG A 134 18.19 0.36 13.47
CA ARG A 134 18.90 0.36 12.17
C ARG A 134 18.83 1.76 11.56
N GLU A 135 19.95 2.43 11.33
CA GLU A 135 19.89 3.73 10.65
C GLU A 135 19.70 3.52 9.15
N ILE A 136 18.72 4.22 8.58
CA ILE A 136 18.45 4.23 7.15
C ILE A 136 18.53 5.67 6.66
N GLY A 137 18.98 5.85 5.41
CA GLY A 137 19.06 7.17 4.79
C GLY A 137 17.67 7.76 4.48
N PRO A 138 17.60 9.05 4.11
CA PRO A 138 16.36 9.67 3.66
C PRO A 138 15.69 8.89 2.53
N VAL A 139 14.39 8.61 2.70
CA VAL A 139 13.57 8.01 1.65
C VAL A 139 13.12 9.08 0.68
N THR A 140 13.75 9.14 -0.49
CA THR A 140 13.46 10.12 -1.54
C THR A 140 12.47 9.56 -2.56
N LEU A 141 11.74 10.43 -3.25
CA LEU A 141 10.84 10.03 -4.32
C LEU A 141 11.58 9.30 -5.45
N ALA A 142 12.78 9.76 -5.83
CA ALA A 142 13.58 9.07 -6.84
C ALA A 142 13.86 7.61 -6.44
N ALA A 143 14.37 7.37 -5.22
CA ALA A 143 14.66 6.02 -4.75
C ALA A 143 13.40 5.15 -4.63
N TRP A 144 12.29 5.73 -4.19
CA TRP A 144 10.99 5.06 -4.10
C TRP A 144 10.49 4.55 -5.47
N LEU A 145 10.77 5.29 -6.55
CA LEU A 145 10.33 4.93 -7.90
C LEU A 145 11.17 3.84 -8.56
N GLU A 146 12.38 3.58 -8.06
CA GLU A 146 13.24 2.49 -8.55
C GLU A 146 12.81 1.11 -8.03
N ALA A 147 11.87 1.06 -7.08
CA ALA A 147 11.39 -0.18 -6.50
C ALA A 147 10.76 -1.11 -7.55
N GLU A 148 11.16 -2.37 -7.52
CA GLU A 148 10.62 -3.41 -8.38
C GLU A 148 10.07 -4.59 -7.58
N GLY A 149 8.96 -5.15 -8.08
CA GLY A 149 8.41 -6.37 -7.53
C GLY A 149 7.77 -7.24 -8.60
N THR A 150 8.02 -8.53 -8.52
CA THR A 150 7.33 -9.55 -9.32
C THR A 150 6.81 -10.64 -8.41
N PHE A 151 5.72 -11.29 -8.82
CA PHE A 151 5.23 -12.43 -8.08
C PHE A 151 4.52 -13.44 -8.98
N GLU A 152 4.48 -14.67 -8.52
CA GLU A 152 3.72 -15.75 -9.13
C GLU A 152 2.57 -16.16 -8.21
N VAL A 153 1.40 -16.36 -8.80
CA VAL A 153 0.25 -17.00 -8.16
C VAL A 153 0.14 -18.41 -8.71
N THR A 154 0.08 -19.41 -7.83
CA THR A 154 -0.06 -20.82 -8.19
C THR A 154 -1.23 -21.44 -7.43
N LEU A 155 -2.20 -22.01 -8.15
CA LEU A 155 -3.27 -22.80 -7.55
C LEU A 155 -2.77 -24.18 -7.12
N SER A 156 -3.24 -24.66 -5.97
CA SER A 156 -3.03 -26.04 -5.55
C SER A 156 -3.69 -27.04 -6.51
N GLU A 157 -3.24 -28.30 -6.50
CA GLU A 157 -3.80 -29.34 -7.38
C GLU A 157 -5.31 -29.56 -7.15
N ASP A 158 -5.74 -29.44 -5.90
CA ASP A 158 -7.15 -29.52 -5.48
C ASP A 158 -7.94 -28.21 -5.71
N LYS A 159 -7.28 -27.14 -6.19
CA LYS A 159 -7.83 -25.79 -6.39
C LYS A 159 -8.45 -25.15 -5.14
N LYS A 160 -8.18 -25.64 -3.94
CA LYS A 160 -8.70 -25.08 -2.70
C LYS A 160 -7.87 -23.92 -2.18
N ARG A 161 -6.62 -23.82 -2.63
CA ARG A 161 -5.63 -22.87 -2.13
C ARG A 161 -4.92 -22.19 -3.28
N ALA A 162 -4.38 -21.01 -3.02
CA ALA A 162 -3.42 -20.38 -3.90
C ALA A 162 -2.21 -19.90 -3.12
N ARG A 163 -1.03 -20.14 -3.68
CA ARG A 163 0.24 -19.65 -3.19
C ARG A 163 0.67 -18.43 -3.98
N PHE A 164 1.06 -17.37 -3.29
CA PHE A 164 1.67 -16.17 -3.83
C PHE A 164 3.15 -16.20 -3.45
N THR A 165 4.05 -16.04 -4.42
CA THR A 165 5.51 -16.02 -4.18
C THR A 165 6.11 -14.80 -4.85
N PHE A 166 6.71 -13.91 -4.05
CA PHE A 166 7.21 -12.60 -4.45
C PHE A 166 8.73 -12.52 -4.42
N SER A 167 9.27 -11.71 -5.31
CA SER A 167 10.67 -11.25 -5.31
C SER A 167 10.69 -9.74 -5.51
N PHE A 168 11.43 -9.04 -4.65
CA PHE A 168 11.52 -7.59 -4.61
C PHE A 168 12.97 -7.12 -4.73
N ARG A 169 13.15 -5.94 -5.33
CA ARG A 169 14.44 -5.25 -5.47
C ARG A 169 14.27 -3.76 -5.29
N SER A 170 15.33 -3.08 -4.85
CA SER A 170 15.37 -1.63 -4.72
C SER A 170 14.23 -1.06 -3.85
N LEU A 171 13.73 -1.84 -2.90
CA LEU A 171 12.86 -1.31 -1.84
C LEU A 171 13.68 -0.43 -0.89
N VAL A 172 13.03 0.20 0.10
CA VAL A 172 13.77 0.89 1.16
C VAL A 172 14.64 -0.15 1.88
N PRO A 173 15.97 0.05 1.97
CA PRO A 173 16.87 -0.92 2.61
C PRO A 173 16.61 -1.11 4.11
N ASP A 174 17.00 -2.27 4.64
CA ASP A 174 16.99 -2.58 6.08
C ASP A 174 15.64 -2.33 6.79
N SER A 175 14.55 -2.52 6.06
CA SER A 175 13.23 -2.01 6.42
C SER A 175 12.17 -3.08 6.48
N VAL A 176 11.16 -2.84 7.31
CA VAL A 176 10.02 -3.74 7.50
C VAL A 176 8.94 -3.41 6.47
N TYR A 177 8.42 -4.45 5.84
CA TYR A 177 7.31 -4.36 4.90
C TYR A 177 6.21 -5.33 5.29
N THR A 178 4.97 -4.98 4.93
CA THR A 178 3.84 -5.90 4.97
C THR A 178 3.20 -6.05 3.59
N VAL A 179 2.54 -7.18 3.35
CA VAL A 179 1.75 -7.40 2.13
C VAL A 179 0.27 -7.49 2.50
N MET A 180 -0.55 -6.65 1.87
CA MET A 180 -2.00 -6.60 2.01
C MET A 180 -2.67 -7.23 0.80
N SER A 181 -3.75 -7.98 1.03
CA SER A 181 -4.69 -8.36 -0.04
C SER A 181 -5.79 -7.30 -0.12
N LEU A 182 -6.04 -6.75 -1.31
CA LEU A 182 -7.23 -5.96 -1.57
C LEU A 182 -8.32 -6.87 -2.10
N ARG A 183 -9.50 -6.80 -1.49
CA ARG A 183 -10.66 -7.63 -1.85
C ARG A 183 -11.82 -6.79 -2.36
N GLU A 184 -12.75 -7.43 -3.05
CA GLU A 184 -13.91 -6.76 -3.68
C GLU A 184 -14.70 -5.90 -2.71
N ASN A 185 -14.93 -6.39 -1.50
CA ASN A 185 -15.75 -5.69 -0.52
C ASN A 185 -14.96 -4.65 0.31
N ASP A 186 -13.63 -4.56 0.17
CA ASP A 186 -12.82 -3.63 0.98
C ASP A 186 -13.09 -2.16 0.64
N LEU A 187 -13.58 -1.91 -0.57
CA LEU A 187 -13.92 -0.59 -1.11
C LEU A 187 -15.43 -0.47 -1.45
N ALA A 188 -16.27 -1.39 -0.96
CA ALA A 188 -17.72 -1.32 -1.18
C ALA A 188 -18.31 -0.10 -0.46
N SER A 189 -19.20 0.64 -1.11
CA SER A 189 -19.84 1.82 -0.53
C SER A 189 -20.72 1.49 0.68
N GLU A 190 -21.30 0.29 0.69
CA GLU A 190 -22.12 -0.24 1.78
C GLU A 190 -21.38 -1.39 2.47
N ASP A 191 -21.28 -1.32 3.80
CA ASP A 191 -20.67 -2.34 4.67
C ASP A 191 -19.29 -2.85 4.19
N PRO A 192 -18.29 -1.96 4.02
CA PRO A 192 -16.98 -2.37 3.52
C PRO A 192 -16.29 -3.34 4.47
N SER A 193 -15.70 -4.41 3.91
CA SER A 193 -14.85 -5.30 4.69
C SER A 193 -13.55 -4.63 5.08
N ARG A 194 -12.96 -5.10 6.19
CA ARG A 194 -11.65 -4.61 6.62
C ARG A 194 -10.53 -5.24 5.77
N PRO A 195 -9.67 -4.44 5.11
CA PRO A 195 -8.49 -4.95 4.44
C PRO A 195 -7.63 -5.76 5.40
N GLY A 196 -7.13 -6.87 4.89
CA GLY A 196 -6.35 -7.83 5.67
C GLY A 196 -5.00 -8.10 5.03
N PRO A 197 -4.06 -8.65 5.82
CA PRO A 197 -2.79 -9.10 5.27
C PRO A 197 -2.97 -10.25 4.29
N LEU A 198 -2.04 -10.35 3.34
CA LEU A 198 -1.92 -11.49 2.44
C LEU A 198 -1.22 -12.64 3.17
N GLY A 199 -1.96 -13.37 4.01
CA GLY A 199 -1.42 -14.47 4.82
C GLY A 199 -0.80 -14.00 6.13
N ILE A 200 -0.46 -14.95 7.01
CA ILE A 200 0.23 -14.69 8.29
C ILE A 200 1.34 -15.75 8.44
N PRO A 201 2.60 -15.38 8.74
CA PRO A 201 3.10 -14.01 8.96
C PRO A 201 3.04 -13.17 7.67
N ASN A 202 2.76 -11.88 7.82
CA ASN A 202 2.51 -10.94 6.73
C ASN A 202 3.66 -9.96 6.49
N VAL A 203 4.85 -10.29 7.00
CA VAL A 203 5.96 -9.36 7.13
C VAL A 203 7.23 -9.94 6.49
N PHE A 204 8.01 -9.07 5.87
CA PHE A 204 9.38 -9.35 5.47
C PHE A 204 10.27 -8.15 5.80
N ILE A 205 11.58 -8.38 5.81
CA ILE A 205 12.59 -7.34 6.02
C ILE A 205 13.48 -7.33 4.79
N THR A 206 13.78 -6.13 4.28
CA THR A 206 14.73 -5.96 3.18
C THR A 206 16.18 -6.03 3.66
N ASP A 207 17.07 -6.48 2.80
CA ASP A 207 18.51 -6.38 3.04
C ASP A 207 19.01 -4.93 2.84
N SER A 208 20.33 -4.74 2.94
CA SER A 208 21.00 -3.45 2.77
C SER A 208 20.92 -2.88 1.35
N GLU A 209 20.53 -3.69 0.36
CA GLU A 209 20.33 -3.30 -1.03
C GLU A 209 18.83 -3.13 -1.37
N GLY A 210 17.93 -3.36 -0.41
CA GLY A 210 16.49 -3.28 -0.64
C GLY A 210 15.89 -4.53 -1.29
N ASN A 211 16.59 -5.67 -1.27
CA ASN A 211 16.07 -6.94 -1.79
C ASN A 211 15.29 -7.70 -0.72
N ALA A 212 14.27 -8.45 -1.13
CA ALA A 212 13.54 -9.37 -0.26
C ALA A 212 12.77 -10.44 -1.06
N GLU A 213 12.41 -11.52 -0.36
CA GLU A 213 11.45 -12.51 -0.82
C GLU A 213 10.31 -12.65 0.20
N TYR A 214 9.12 -12.96 -0.30
CA TYR A 214 7.95 -13.18 0.54
C TYR A 214 7.05 -14.24 -0.10
N TRP A 215 6.33 -15.02 0.71
CA TRP A 215 5.29 -15.89 0.19
C TRP A 215 4.14 -16.04 1.18
N ALA A 216 2.96 -16.34 0.64
CA ALA A 216 1.79 -16.68 1.43
C ALA A 216 0.96 -17.73 0.70
N GLU A 217 0.32 -18.63 1.45
CA GLU A 217 -0.68 -19.56 0.93
C GLU A 217 -2.01 -19.28 1.61
N LEU A 218 -3.05 -19.04 0.80
CA LEU A 218 -4.38 -18.73 1.30
C LEU A 218 -5.34 -19.83 0.86
N THR A 219 -6.27 -20.17 1.76
CA THR A 219 -7.45 -20.96 1.42
C THR A 219 -8.47 -20.06 0.75
N ASP A 220 -9.02 -20.55 -0.35
CA ASP A 220 -10.11 -19.91 -1.09
C ASP A 220 -9.93 -18.41 -1.43
N PRO A 221 -8.77 -17.95 -1.96
CA PRO A 221 -8.57 -16.54 -2.31
C PRO A 221 -9.38 -16.05 -3.51
N PHE A 222 -9.87 -16.97 -4.36
CA PHE A 222 -10.48 -16.66 -5.65
C PHE A 222 -11.87 -17.31 -5.83
N PRO A 223 -12.84 -17.06 -4.94
CA PRO A 223 -14.19 -17.60 -5.08
C PRO A 223 -14.80 -17.26 -6.44
N ALA A 224 -15.57 -18.19 -7.00
CA ALA A 224 -16.30 -17.99 -8.24
C ALA A 224 -17.35 -16.87 -8.07
N PRO A 225 -17.63 -16.03 -9.09
CA PRO A 225 -18.57 -14.91 -8.96
C PRO A 225 -19.98 -15.29 -8.48
N ALA A 226 -20.43 -16.51 -8.80
CA ALA A 226 -21.73 -17.02 -8.37
C ALA A 226 -21.78 -17.43 -6.89
N ARG A 227 -20.62 -17.58 -6.22
CA ARG A 227 -20.53 -17.95 -4.81
C ARG A 227 -20.32 -16.69 -3.97
N LYS A 228 -21.05 -16.61 -2.86
CA LYS A 228 -20.86 -15.55 -1.86
C LYS A 228 -19.45 -15.67 -1.26
N GLY A 229 -18.56 -14.76 -1.61
CA GLY A 229 -17.18 -14.70 -1.12
C GLY A 229 -16.63 -13.29 -1.26
N ASN A 230 -15.40 -13.07 -0.77
CA ASN A 230 -14.71 -11.78 -0.90
C ASN A 230 -13.39 -11.99 -1.63
N ARG A 231 -13.44 -11.93 -2.95
CA ARG A 231 -12.33 -12.30 -3.83
C ARG A 231 -11.16 -11.33 -3.71
N ILE A 232 -9.93 -11.86 -3.73
CA ILE A 232 -8.74 -11.01 -3.86
C ILE A 232 -8.64 -10.50 -5.29
N ILE A 233 -8.50 -9.18 -5.43
CA ILE A 233 -8.48 -8.47 -6.72
C ILE A 233 -7.21 -7.67 -6.96
N ASN A 234 -6.40 -7.48 -5.91
CA ASN A 234 -5.10 -6.83 -5.97
C ASN A 234 -4.26 -7.22 -4.76
N VAL A 235 -2.97 -6.95 -4.82
CA VAL A 235 -2.03 -7.06 -3.70
C VAL A 235 -1.25 -5.75 -3.59
N VAL A 236 -1.02 -5.31 -2.36
CA VAL A 236 -0.29 -4.06 -2.08
C VAL A 236 0.85 -4.37 -1.11
N VAL A 237 2.06 -3.97 -1.48
CA VAL A 237 3.24 -4.03 -0.62
C VAL A 237 3.40 -2.68 0.05
N LEU A 238 3.41 -2.70 1.37
CA LEU A 238 3.34 -1.53 2.24
C LEU A 238 4.63 -1.42 3.05
N TYR A 239 5.32 -0.29 2.94
CA TYR A 239 6.44 0.06 3.82
C TYR A 239 5.90 0.42 5.21
N MET A 240 6.50 -0.14 6.26
CA MET A 240 6.12 0.13 7.66
C MET A 240 7.04 1.20 8.24
N SER A 241 6.65 2.48 8.20
CA SER A 241 7.48 3.58 8.73
C SER A 241 7.65 3.50 10.25
N SER A 242 6.71 2.85 10.94
CA SER A 242 6.81 2.53 12.37
C SER A 242 7.82 1.43 12.69
N ARG A 243 8.28 0.69 11.68
CA ARG A 243 9.21 -0.45 11.78
C ARG A 243 8.67 -1.58 12.68
N GLN A 244 7.35 -1.74 12.69
CA GLN A 244 6.63 -2.72 13.51
C GLN A 244 5.76 -3.60 12.63
N SER A 245 5.44 -4.80 13.12
CA SER A 245 4.40 -5.67 12.57
C SER A 245 3.26 -5.77 13.57
N TYR A 246 2.03 -5.79 13.07
CA TYR A 246 0.81 -5.83 13.87
C TYR A 246 0.08 -7.18 13.74
N GLY A 247 0.78 -8.21 13.28
CA GLY A 247 0.23 -9.55 13.07
C GLY A 247 -0.92 -9.56 12.05
N GLY A 248 -2.14 -9.82 12.51
CA GLY A 248 -3.34 -9.87 11.64
C GLY A 248 -3.84 -8.52 11.12
N ALA A 249 -3.24 -7.41 11.57
CA ALA A 249 -3.50 -6.07 11.06
C ALA A 249 -2.34 -5.56 10.20
N ILE A 250 -2.65 -4.68 9.24
CA ILE A 250 -1.65 -4.07 8.36
C ILE A 250 -1.02 -2.82 8.96
N GLY A 251 -1.69 -2.14 9.89
CA GLY A 251 -1.27 -0.86 10.46
C GLY A 251 -2.17 -0.45 11.63
N PHE A 252 -1.79 0.61 12.33
CA PHE A 252 -2.60 1.22 13.38
C PHE A 252 -3.39 2.43 12.89
N TYR A 253 -2.73 3.33 12.15
CA TYR A 253 -3.21 4.70 12.01
C TYR A 253 -3.87 5.00 10.67
N GLY A 254 -3.92 4.02 9.79
CA GLY A 254 -4.45 4.20 8.46
C GLY A 254 -3.36 4.31 7.39
N LEU A 255 -3.82 4.36 6.16
CA LEU A 255 -2.99 4.45 4.96
C LEU A 255 -2.31 5.83 4.90
N GLY A 256 -0.99 5.82 5.02
CA GLY A 256 -0.13 7.00 5.16
C GLY A 256 0.14 7.46 6.59
N GLY A 257 -0.52 6.87 7.59
CA GLY A 257 -0.20 7.11 8.99
C GLY A 257 1.12 6.45 9.36
N ASP A 258 1.14 5.11 9.38
CA ASP A 258 2.29 4.26 9.72
C ASP A 258 2.64 3.22 8.64
N ILE A 259 1.81 3.13 7.61
CA ILE A 259 1.98 2.25 6.46
C ILE A 259 1.84 3.03 5.16
N HIS A 260 2.64 2.65 4.16
CA HIS A 260 2.77 3.40 2.92
C HIS A 260 2.85 2.47 1.71
N ALA A 261 1.88 2.53 0.82
CA ALA A 261 1.84 1.77 -0.43
C ALA A 261 3.08 2.08 -1.26
N HIS A 262 3.91 1.06 -1.51
CA HIS A 262 5.14 1.17 -2.29
C HIS A 262 5.02 0.46 -3.63
N LEU A 263 4.42 -0.74 -3.65
CA LEU A 263 4.18 -1.52 -4.87
C LEU A 263 2.75 -2.06 -4.90
N LYS A 264 2.09 -1.99 -6.07
CA LYS A 264 0.76 -2.62 -6.30
C LYS A 264 0.55 -2.95 -7.77
N LEU A 265 -0.50 -3.72 -8.09
CA LEU A 265 -0.97 -3.83 -9.47
C LEU A 265 -1.73 -2.57 -9.85
N LYS A 266 -1.57 -2.10 -11.09
CA LYS A 266 -2.21 -0.87 -11.59
C LYS A 266 -3.74 -0.95 -11.66
N GLY A 267 -4.31 -2.16 -11.66
CA GLY A 267 -5.74 -2.39 -11.73
C GLY A 267 -6.12 -3.72 -11.10
N ARG A 268 -7.41 -4.06 -11.23
CA ARG A 268 -7.95 -5.37 -10.85
C ARG A 268 -7.20 -6.50 -11.60
N SER A 269 -7.00 -7.63 -10.95
CA SER A 269 -6.34 -8.82 -11.52
C SER A 269 -6.90 -10.11 -10.92
N PHE A 270 -6.32 -11.24 -11.34
CA PHE A 270 -6.59 -12.60 -10.88
C PHE A 270 -7.89 -13.22 -11.40
N ASP A 271 -8.63 -12.57 -12.30
CA ASP A 271 -9.91 -13.07 -12.85
C ASP A 271 -9.78 -14.43 -13.56
N GLU A 272 -8.57 -14.82 -13.98
CA GLU A 272 -8.25 -16.13 -14.55
C GLU A 272 -8.28 -17.30 -13.55
N PHE A 273 -8.22 -17.02 -12.25
CA PHE A 273 -8.19 -18.06 -11.21
C PHE A 273 -9.58 -18.31 -10.61
N THR A 274 -9.87 -19.54 -10.20
CA THR A 274 -11.06 -19.85 -9.41
C THR A 274 -10.73 -20.93 -8.40
N THR A 275 -11.09 -20.69 -7.14
CA THR A 275 -10.91 -21.65 -6.03
C THR A 275 -12.23 -22.33 -5.66
N ILE A 276 -12.11 -23.58 -5.22
CA ILE A 276 -13.22 -24.43 -4.79
C ILE A 276 -13.12 -24.73 -3.29
N GLU A 277 -14.23 -25.10 -2.66
CA GLU A 277 -14.29 -25.45 -1.23
C GLU A 277 -13.75 -26.85 -0.92
#